data_AF-Q73ZI8-F1
#
_entry.id   AF-Q73ZI8-F1
#
_cell.length_a   1.000
_cell.length_b   1.000
_cell.length_c   1.000
_cell.angle_alpha   90.00
_cell.angle_beta   90.00
_cell.angle_gamma   90.00
#
_symmetry.space_group_name_H-M   'P 1'
#
loop_
_entity.id
_entity.type
_entity.pdbx_description
1 polymer ?
#
loop_
_entity_poly.entity_id
_entity_poly.type
_entity_poly.pdbx_seq_one_letter_code
_entity_poly.pdbx_strand_id
1 'polypeptide(L)'
;MIRELLTAASVAGIAVGVAPVAAAGYDGDVPGMNYQASLGAPCDNYERFIFGRGPSGQAEACHFPPPNQFPAATTGYWVMSYPLYGVQQAGAKCPGPQAAAQSEAGLPMLCLGDRGWQEGWFTGAGFFPPSG
;
A
#
# COMPACT_ATOMS: atom_id res chain seq x y z
N MET A 1 -29.94 -18.31 -62.39
CA MET A 1 -29.20 -17.04 -62.33
C MET A 1 -29.70 -16.26 -61.13
N ILE A 2 -28.77 -15.83 -60.25
CA ILE A 2 -28.86 -14.64 -59.37
C ILE A 2 -29.89 -14.76 -58.21
N ARG A 3 -29.57 -14.79 -56.92
CA ARG A 3 -28.38 -14.50 -56.10
C ARG A 3 -28.64 -15.13 -54.71
N GLU A 4 -27.92 -16.19 -54.37
CA GLU A 4 -27.68 -16.58 -52.99
C GLU A 4 -26.43 -15.83 -52.55
N LEU A 5 -26.46 -15.11 -51.43
CA LEU A 5 -25.31 -14.67 -50.60
C LEU A 5 -25.79 -13.52 -49.69
N LEU A 6 -26.47 -13.85 -48.59
CA LEU A 6 -26.62 -12.96 -47.44
C LEU A 6 -25.48 -13.29 -46.47
N THR A 7 -24.47 -12.44 -46.53
CA THR A 7 -23.27 -12.39 -45.70
C THR A 7 -23.59 -12.38 -44.21
N ALA A 8 -23.24 -13.46 -43.50
CA ALA A 8 -23.12 -13.47 -42.05
C ALA A 8 -21.84 -12.72 -41.66
N ALA A 9 -21.96 -11.46 -41.24
CA ALA A 9 -20.86 -10.69 -40.69
C ALA A 9 -20.60 -11.14 -39.25
N SER A 10 -19.50 -11.86 -39.05
CA SER A 10 -18.97 -12.25 -37.74
C SER A 10 -18.45 -11.02 -36.99
N VAL A 11 -19.10 -10.63 -35.89
CA VAL A 11 -18.56 -9.65 -34.93
C VAL A 11 -17.58 -10.39 -34.00
N ALA A 12 -16.32 -10.47 -34.38
CA ALA A 12 -15.24 -10.84 -33.47
C ALA A 12 -14.85 -9.60 -32.67
N GLY A 13 -15.45 -9.42 -31.49
CA GLY A 13 -15.05 -8.38 -30.54
C GLY A 13 -13.68 -8.71 -29.95
N ILE A 14 -12.68 -7.87 -30.23
CA ILE A 14 -11.37 -7.94 -29.57
C ILE A 14 -11.57 -7.40 -28.15
N ALA A 15 -11.72 -8.30 -27.18
CA ALA A 15 -11.57 -7.95 -25.78
C ALA A 15 -10.09 -7.69 -25.51
N VAL A 16 -9.64 -6.44 -25.61
CA VAL A 16 -8.35 -6.03 -25.07
C VAL A 16 -8.51 -6.00 -23.55
N GLY A 17 -8.30 -7.15 -22.91
CA GLY A 17 -8.14 -7.23 -21.47
C GLY A 17 -6.87 -6.47 -21.10
N VAL A 18 -7.01 -5.35 -20.41
CA VAL A 18 -5.90 -4.72 -19.69
C VAL A 18 -5.49 -5.67 -18.57
N ALA A 19 -4.62 -6.63 -18.89
CA ALA A 19 -3.98 -7.45 -17.87
C ALA A 19 -3.22 -6.50 -16.93
N PRO A 20 -3.37 -6.63 -15.61
CA PRO A 20 -2.58 -5.84 -14.69
C PRO A 20 -1.11 -6.10 -15.00
N VAL A 21 -0.38 -5.04 -15.34
CA VAL A 21 1.07 -5.10 -15.48
C VAL A 21 1.59 -5.44 -14.09
N ALA A 22 1.94 -6.71 -13.86
CA ALA A 22 2.74 -7.09 -12.71
C ALA A 22 4.11 -6.45 -12.91
N ALA A 23 4.25 -5.19 -12.50
CA ALA A 23 5.57 -4.64 -12.20
C ALA A 23 6.24 -5.67 -11.27
N ALA A 24 7.48 -6.06 -11.58
CA ALA A 24 8.24 -6.96 -10.74
C ALA A 24 8.43 -6.29 -9.36
N GLY A 25 7.49 -6.56 -8.47
CA GLY A 25 7.49 -6.06 -7.10
C GLY A 25 8.33 -6.95 -6.20
N TYR A 26 8.75 -6.39 -5.09
CA TYR A 26 9.31 -7.15 -3.98
C TYR A 26 8.21 -7.90 -3.25
N ASP A 27 8.56 -9.01 -2.60
CA ASP A 27 7.62 -9.69 -1.72
C ASP A 27 7.07 -8.73 -0.65
N GLY A 28 5.75 -8.79 -0.48
CA GLY A 28 5.02 -7.91 0.43
C GLY A 28 4.70 -6.52 -0.14
N ASP A 29 5.01 -6.23 -1.41
CA ASP A 29 4.56 -4.99 -2.05
C ASP A 29 3.03 -4.88 -2.03
N VAL A 30 2.59 -3.63 -1.90
CA VAL A 30 1.17 -3.26 -1.75
C VAL A 30 0.76 -2.33 -2.88
N PRO A 31 -0.55 -2.26 -3.22
CA PRO A 31 -1.04 -1.24 -4.14
C PRO A 31 -0.66 0.15 -3.67
N GLY A 32 -0.24 1.01 -4.60
CA GLY A 32 0.18 2.38 -4.30
C GLY A 32 1.64 2.53 -3.85
N MET A 33 2.46 1.46 -3.90
CA MET A 33 3.87 1.51 -3.49
C MET A 33 4.66 2.61 -4.21
N ASN A 34 5.32 3.49 -3.45
CA ASN A 34 6.22 4.49 -4.00
C ASN A 34 7.65 3.94 -4.15
N TYR A 35 8.08 3.64 -5.38
CA TYR A 35 9.44 3.13 -5.68
C TYR A 35 10.52 4.22 -5.76
N GLN A 36 10.17 5.47 -5.45
CA GLN A 36 11.09 6.59 -5.32
C GLN A 36 11.29 7.01 -3.85
N ALA A 37 10.80 6.19 -2.90
CA ALA A 37 11.08 6.40 -1.49
C ALA A 37 12.59 6.41 -1.24
N SER A 38 13.00 7.21 -0.27
CA SER A 38 14.40 7.33 0.11
C SER A 38 14.46 7.69 1.57
N LEU A 39 15.07 6.81 2.38
CA LEU A 39 15.21 7.00 3.82
C LEU A 39 15.62 8.43 4.20
N GLY A 40 14.82 9.06 5.05
CA GLY A 40 15.03 10.43 5.55
C GLY A 40 14.65 11.55 4.58
N ALA A 41 14.25 11.24 3.35
CA ALA A 41 13.69 12.22 2.42
C ALA A 41 12.26 12.60 2.83
N PRO A 42 11.81 13.83 2.51
CA PRO A 42 10.43 14.24 2.77
C PRO A 42 9.44 13.42 1.95
N CYS A 43 8.25 13.21 2.53
CA CYS A 43 7.09 12.59 1.91
C CYS A 43 5.81 13.32 2.34
N ASP A 44 4.80 13.28 1.48
CA ASP A 44 3.60 14.11 1.57
C ASP A 44 2.33 13.33 1.96
N ASN A 45 2.33 12.00 1.82
CA ASN A 45 1.19 11.16 2.15
C ASN A 45 1.52 10.11 3.22
N TYR A 46 1.11 10.41 4.45
CA TYR A 46 1.30 9.58 5.65
C TYR A 46 -0.03 9.03 6.21
N GLU A 47 -1.14 9.18 5.48
CA GLU A 47 -2.47 8.72 5.91
C GLU A 47 -2.92 7.44 5.19
N ARG A 48 -2.67 7.35 3.87
CA ARG A 48 -3.04 6.21 3.02
C ARG A 48 -1.97 5.92 1.99
N PHE A 49 -1.81 4.66 1.58
CA PHE A 49 -0.79 4.23 0.62
C PHE A 49 0.61 4.71 1.03
N ILE A 50 0.92 4.54 2.31
CA ILE A 50 2.08 5.17 2.94
C ILE A 50 3.39 4.44 2.67
N PHE A 51 3.35 3.31 1.97
CA PHE A 51 4.51 2.44 1.82
C PHE A 51 5.28 2.75 0.53
N GLY A 52 6.58 2.56 0.60
CA GLY A 52 7.49 2.71 -0.53
C GLY A 52 8.66 1.74 -0.47
N ARG A 53 9.47 1.76 -1.53
CA ARG A 53 10.73 1.02 -1.62
C ARG A 53 11.89 2.00 -1.78
N GLY A 54 12.84 1.91 -0.85
CA GLY A 54 14.12 2.60 -0.96
C GLY A 54 15.00 2.04 -2.08
N PRO A 55 16.13 2.70 -2.41
CA PRO A 55 17.07 2.23 -3.44
C PRO A 55 17.65 0.82 -3.17
N SER A 56 17.65 0.37 -1.92
CA SER A 56 18.08 -0.97 -1.51
C SER A 56 17.00 -2.05 -1.63
N GLY A 57 15.76 -1.68 -1.98
CA GLY A 57 14.58 -2.56 -1.90
C GLY A 57 14.00 -2.69 -0.49
N GLN A 58 14.58 -2.02 0.52
CA GLN A 58 14.00 -1.94 1.87
C GLN A 58 12.61 -1.31 1.80
N ALA A 59 11.63 -1.93 2.47
CA ALA A 59 10.32 -1.32 2.66
C ALA A 59 10.46 -0.10 3.57
N GLU A 60 9.92 1.02 3.13
CA GLU A 60 9.87 2.27 3.87
C GLU A 60 8.40 2.68 4.06
N ALA A 61 8.14 3.46 5.10
CA ALA A 61 6.82 4.02 5.38
C ALA A 61 6.94 5.53 5.57
N CYS A 62 6.03 6.28 4.96
CA CYS A 62 5.91 7.71 5.18
C CYS A 62 5.25 7.96 6.53
N HIS A 63 6.00 8.54 7.46
CA HIS A 63 5.50 8.90 8.78
C HIS A 63 5.60 10.41 8.99
N PHE A 64 4.54 11.00 9.55
CA PHE A 64 4.63 12.35 10.10
C PHE A 64 5.45 12.33 11.40
N PRO A 65 6.46 13.21 11.55
CA PRO A 65 7.27 13.26 12.77
C PRO A 65 6.43 13.54 14.01
N PRO A 66 6.87 13.08 15.20
CA PRO A 66 6.18 13.37 16.44
C PRO A 66 6.00 14.88 16.65
N PRO A 67 4.92 15.32 17.33
CA PRO A 67 4.52 16.73 17.44
C PRO A 67 5.48 17.68 18.18
N ASN A 68 6.70 17.23 18.54
CA ASN A 68 7.70 18.02 19.28
C ASN A 68 9.10 17.96 18.64
N GLN A 69 9.21 17.67 17.34
CA GLN A 69 10.48 17.77 16.64
C GLN A 69 10.89 19.24 16.45
N PHE A 70 12.19 19.56 16.62
CA PHE A 70 12.74 20.89 16.33
C PHE A 70 13.80 20.79 15.21
N PRO A 71 13.69 21.56 14.12
CA PRO A 71 12.58 22.48 13.81
C PRO A 71 11.25 21.73 13.61
N ALA A 72 10.13 22.44 13.76
CA ALA A 72 8.80 21.85 13.59
C ALA A 72 8.69 21.20 12.22
N ALA A 73 8.33 19.92 12.18
CA ALA A 73 8.10 19.22 10.94
C ALA A 73 6.82 19.75 10.28
N THR A 74 6.91 20.12 9.01
CA THR A 74 5.77 20.54 8.19
C THR A 74 5.37 19.47 7.18
N THR A 75 6.08 18.34 7.15
CA THR A 75 5.90 17.25 6.19
C THR A 75 6.25 15.91 6.84
N GLY A 76 5.81 14.81 6.23
CA GLY A 76 6.25 13.46 6.58
C GLY A 76 7.67 13.19 6.10
N TYR A 77 8.27 12.11 6.62
CA TYR A 77 9.55 11.59 6.14
C TYR A 77 9.49 10.08 5.97
N TRP A 78 10.23 9.58 5.00
CA TRP A 78 10.41 8.14 4.80
C TRP A 78 11.26 7.55 5.92
N VAL A 79 10.72 6.56 6.63
CA VAL A 79 11.43 5.78 7.64
C VAL A 79 11.43 4.30 7.26
N MET A 80 12.38 3.54 7.79
CA MET A 80 12.38 2.09 7.60
C MET A 80 11.10 1.49 8.17
N SER A 81 10.35 0.75 7.35
CA SER A 81 9.19 0.00 7.80
C SER A 81 9.65 -1.29 8.52
N TYR A 82 8.82 -1.77 9.45
CA TYR A 82 8.84 -3.20 9.81
C TYR A 82 8.62 -4.07 8.56
N PRO A 83 8.94 -5.38 8.63
CA PRO A 83 8.64 -6.29 7.53
C PRO A 83 7.19 -6.14 7.07
N LEU A 84 7.03 -5.89 5.77
CA LEU A 84 5.75 -5.58 5.15
C LEU A 84 5.11 -6.87 4.66
N TYR A 85 3.93 -7.21 5.19
CA TYR A 85 3.20 -8.45 4.90
C TYR A 85 2.11 -8.25 3.84
N GLY A 86 2.31 -7.29 2.93
CA GLY A 86 1.38 -7.01 1.84
C GLY A 86 0.04 -6.48 2.33
N VAL A 87 -0.98 -6.74 1.51
CA VAL A 87 -2.37 -6.41 1.83
C VAL A 87 -2.95 -7.44 2.81
N GLN A 88 -3.59 -6.96 3.88
CA GLN A 88 -4.19 -7.78 4.93
C GLN A 88 -5.62 -7.35 5.24
N GLN A 89 -6.38 -8.26 5.84
CA GLN A 89 -7.75 -8.01 6.31
C GLN A 89 -7.76 -7.71 7.81
N ALA A 90 -8.57 -6.73 8.22
CA ALA A 90 -8.77 -6.43 9.64
C ALA A 90 -9.25 -7.67 10.41
N GLY A 91 -8.65 -7.94 11.58
CA GLY A 91 -8.93 -9.11 12.41
C GLY A 91 -8.19 -10.38 12.01
N ALA A 92 -7.54 -10.44 10.84
CA ALA A 92 -6.78 -11.64 10.45
C ALA A 92 -5.54 -11.84 11.33
N LYS A 93 -5.12 -13.09 11.50
CA LYS A 93 -3.95 -13.44 12.33
C LYS A 93 -2.68 -12.80 11.77
N CYS A 94 -1.94 -12.12 12.63
CA CYS A 94 -0.69 -11.45 12.29
C CYS A 94 0.51 -12.14 12.97
N PRO A 95 1.74 -11.92 12.47
CA PRO A 95 2.95 -12.62 12.96
C PRO A 95 3.47 -12.09 14.31
N GLY A 96 3.13 -10.84 14.66
CA GLY A 96 3.56 -10.20 15.92
C GLY A 96 3.62 -8.67 15.79
N PRO A 97 3.89 -7.94 16.89
CA PRO A 97 3.80 -6.47 16.94
C PRO A 97 4.83 -5.73 16.08
N GLN A 98 5.91 -6.37 15.65
CA GLN A 98 6.95 -5.80 14.78
C GLN A 98 6.70 -6.18 13.31
N ALA A 99 5.50 -5.90 12.83
CA ALA A 99 5.05 -6.23 11.49
C ALA A 99 4.18 -5.09 10.94
N ALA A 100 4.30 -4.84 9.65
CA ALA A 100 3.50 -3.85 8.94
C ALA A 100 2.66 -4.53 7.86
N ALA A 101 1.50 -3.96 7.56
CA ALA A 101 0.66 -4.35 6.44
C ALA A 101 -0.16 -3.14 5.95
N GLN A 102 -0.86 -3.32 4.85
CA GLN A 102 -1.82 -2.35 4.32
C GLN A 102 -3.21 -2.98 4.21
N SER A 103 -4.28 -2.23 4.44
CA SER A 103 -5.62 -2.71 4.09
C SER A 103 -5.91 -2.56 2.61
N GLU A 104 -6.99 -3.18 2.12
CA GLU A 104 -7.45 -2.99 0.74
C GLU A 104 -7.75 -1.51 0.42
N ALA A 105 -8.15 -0.73 1.43
CA ALA A 105 -8.44 0.69 1.30
C ALA A 105 -7.18 1.58 1.35
N GLY A 106 -5.99 0.99 1.44
CA GLY A 106 -4.72 1.71 1.50
C GLY A 106 -4.34 2.17 2.90
N LEU A 107 -5.05 1.78 3.96
CA LEU A 107 -4.71 2.21 5.32
C LEU A 107 -3.56 1.39 5.88
N PRO A 108 -2.63 2.01 6.65
CA PRO A 108 -1.62 1.24 7.36
C PRO A 108 -2.27 0.31 8.39
N MET A 109 -1.67 -0.85 8.60
CA MET A 109 -2.13 -1.83 9.57
C MET A 109 -1.02 -2.26 10.53
N LEU A 110 -1.42 -2.46 11.78
CA LEU A 110 -0.58 -2.91 12.88
C LEU A 110 -1.12 -4.21 13.45
N CYS A 111 -0.21 -5.04 13.98
CA CYS A 111 -0.58 -6.27 14.66
C CYS A 111 -0.84 -6.02 16.15
N LEU A 112 -2.10 -6.13 16.58
CA LEU A 112 -2.52 -5.88 17.98
C LEU A 112 -2.78 -7.17 18.76
N GLY A 113 -1.84 -8.11 18.72
CA GLY A 113 -1.92 -9.39 19.42
C GLY A 113 -3.15 -10.19 19.01
N ASP A 114 -4.00 -10.56 19.97
CA ASP A 114 -5.21 -11.36 19.74
C ASP A 114 -6.25 -10.67 18.84
N ARG A 115 -6.17 -9.34 18.71
CA ARG A 115 -7.02 -8.59 17.77
C ARG A 115 -6.57 -8.73 16.32
N GLY A 116 -5.44 -9.37 16.04
CA GLY A 116 -4.93 -9.53 14.69
C GLY A 116 -4.50 -8.20 14.07
N TRP A 117 -4.55 -8.13 12.74
CA TRP A 117 -4.30 -6.92 11.98
C TRP A 117 -5.39 -5.87 12.25
N GLN A 118 -4.99 -4.64 12.53
CA GLN A 118 -5.90 -3.52 12.77
C GLN A 118 -5.41 -2.30 11.99
N GLU A 119 -6.31 -1.64 11.27
CA GLU A 119 -6.00 -0.39 10.58
C GLU A 119 -5.67 0.69 11.60
N GLY A 120 -4.67 1.52 11.32
CA GLY A 120 -4.26 2.62 12.19
C GLY A 120 -2.75 2.71 12.35
N TRP A 121 -2.32 3.54 13.31
CA TRP A 121 -0.92 3.82 13.56
C TRP A 121 -0.62 3.88 15.06
N PHE A 122 0.64 3.68 15.45
CA PHE A 122 1.10 3.93 16.80
C PHE A 122 1.59 5.37 16.89
N THR A 123 1.10 6.08 17.91
CA THR A 123 1.62 7.38 18.34
C THR A 123 2.31 7.22 19.69
N GLY A 124 2.94 8.29 20.20
CA GLY A 124 3.43 8.33 21.58
C GLY A 124 2.33 8.11 22.64
N ALA A 125 1.04 8.25 22.26
CA ALA A 125 -0.12 7.99 23.13
C ALA A 125 -0.70 6.57 22.98
N GLY A 126 -0.12 5.72 22.14
CA GLY A 126 -0.61 4.37 21.84
C GLY A 126 -1.24 4.25 20.45
N PHE A 127 -2.02 3.19 20.26
CA PHE A 127 -2.70 2.89 19.00
C PHE A 127 -3.79 3.91 18.71
N PHE A 128 -3.77 4.46 17.50
CA PHE A 128 -4.76 5.39 16.98
C PHE A 128 -5.43 4.76 15.74
N PRO A 129 -6.76 4.55 15.77
CA PRO A 129 -7.47 4.08 14.59
C PRO A 129 -7.52 5.19 13.51
N PRO A 130 -7.77 4.85 12.24
CA PRO A 130 -8.00 5.82 11.19
C PRO A 130 -9.17 6.73 11.55
N SER A 131 -9.10 8.01 11.18
CA SER A 131 -10.29 8.86 11.13
C SER A 131 -11.25 8.32 10.08
N GLY A 132 -12.49 8.03 10.49
CA GLY A 132 -13.56 7.55 9.62
C GLY A 132 -14.03 8.58 8.60
#